data_AF-A0A2K3MM96-F1
#
_entry.id   AF-A0A2K3MM96-F1
#
_cell.length_a   1.000
_cell.length_b   1.000
_cell.length_c   1.000
_cell.angle_alpha   90.00
_cell.angle_beta   90.00
_cell.angle_gamma   90.00
#
_symmetry.space_group_name_H-M   'P 1'
#
loop_
_entity.id
_entity.type
_entity.pdbx_description
1 polymer ?
#
loop_
_entity_poly.entity_id
_entity_poly.type
_entity_poly.pdbx_seq_one_letter_code
_entity_poly.pdbx_strand_id
1 'polypeptide(L)'
;MQPQQPGYNSSRVYLDLLADLPWQKASEEIEMDLRAAQKRLDSDHYGLVKVKQRIIEYLAVRKLKPDARGPVLCFVGPPGVGKTSLASSIAAALGRKFIRISLGGVKDEADIRGHRRTYVGSMPGRLIDGLK
;
A
#
# COMPACT_ATOMS: atom_id res chain seq x y z
N MET A 1 -33.65 -7.85 -8.94
CA MET A 1 -33.81 -6.75 -9.91
C MET A 1 -33.74 -7.32 -11.30
N GLN A 2 -34.65 -6.93 -12.19
CA GLN A 2 -34.55 -7.33 -13.59
C GLN A 2 -33.41 -6.56 -14.27
N PRO A 3 -32.69 -7.13 -15.25
CA PRO A 3 -31.54 -6.47 -15.90
C PRO A 3 -31.86 -5.11 -16.53
N GLN A 4 -33.13 -4.89 -16.89
CA GLN A 4 -33.61 -3.63 -17.51
C GLN A 4 -33.97 -2.55 -16.48
N GLN A 5 -33.96 -2.85 -15.18
CA GLN A 5 -34.28 -1.86 -14.16
C GLN A 5 -33.17 -0.81 -14.00
N PRO A 6 -33.50 0.49 -13.90
CA PRO A 6 -32.53 1.53 -13.57
C PRO A 6 -31.77 1.19 -12.28
N GLY A 7 -30.43 1.31 -12.32
CA GLY A 7 -29.57 1.02 -11.17
C GLY A 7 -29.13 -0.44 -11.01
N TYR A 8 -29.62 -1.38 -11.85
CA TYR A 8 -29.14 -2.77 -11.86
C TYR A 8 -27.62 -2.83 -12.09
N ASN A 9 -27.13 -2.15 -13.13
CA ASN A 9 -25.70 -2.13 -13.48
C ASN A 9 -24.82 -1.52 -12.36
N SER A 10 -25.25 -0.39 -11.77
CA SER A 10 -24.52 0.23 -10.66
C SER A 10 -24.44 -0.71 -9.45
N SER A 11 -25.54 -1.40 -9.13
CA SER A 11 -25.56 -2.38 -8.04
C SER A 11 -24.65 -3.57 -8.32
N ARG A 12 -24.66 -4.07 -9.56
CA ARG A 12 -23.78 -5.17 -9.99
C ARG A 12 -22.31 -4.79 -9.89
N VAL A 13 -21.90 -3.66 -10.48
CA VAL A 13 -20.51 -3.18 -10.41
C VAL A 13 -20.05 -3.01 -8.97
N TYR A 14 -20.92 -2.52 -8.09
CA TYR A 14 -20.61 -2.39 -6.66
C TYR A 14 -20.45 -3.75 -5.97
N LEU A 15 -21.28 -4.74 -6.28
CA LEU A 15 -21.15 -6.09 -5.74
C LEU A 15 -19.89 -6.79 -6.27
N ASP A 16 -19.57 -6.61 -7.55
CA ASP A 16 -18.34 -7.14 -8.15
C ASP A 16 -17.11 -6.52 -7.45
N LEU A 17 -17.13 -5.20 -7.24
CA LEU A 17 -16.10 -4.49 -6.45
C LEU A 17 -15.94 -5.09 -5.05
N LEU A 18 -17.04 -5.34 -4.33
CA LEU A 18 -16.99 -5.92 -3.00
C LEU A 18 -16.48 -7.37 -3.05
N ALA A 19 -16.87 -8.16 -4.05
CA ALA A 19 -16.45 -9.55 -4.17
C ALA A 19 -14.94 -9.69 -4.46
N ASP A 20 -14.37 -8.75 -5.21
CA ASP A 20 -12.94 -8.74 -5.57
C ASP A 20 -12.01 -8.38 -4.40
N LEU A 21 -12.52 -7.70 -3.36
CA LEU A 21 -11.68 -7.24 -2.25
C LEU A 21 -11.18 -8.39 -1.36
N PRO A 22 -9.93 -8.33 -0.86
CA PRO A 22 -9.32 -9.41 -0.08
C PRO A 22 -9.77 -9.40 1.39
N TRP A 23 -11.05 -9.65 1.67
CA TRP A 23 -11.61 -9.60 3.04
C TRP A 23 -10.92 -10.54 4.04
N GLN A 24 -10.57 -11.75 3.60
CA GLN A 24 -9.93 -12.79 4.43
C GLN A 24 -8.53 -13.16 3.95
N LYS A 25 -8.07 -12.58 2.83
CA LYS A 25 -6.74 -12.88 2.26
C LYS A 25 -5.72 -11.91 2.85
N ALA A 26 -4.91 -12.40 3.78
CA ALA A 26 -3.73 -11.70 4.24
C ALA A 26 -2.48 -12.26 3.54
N SER A 27 -1.44 -11.44 3.37
CA SER A 27 -0.11 -11.99 3.07
C SER A 27 0.37 -12.79 4.27
N GLU A 28 0.99 -13.94 4.04
CA GLU A 28 1.56 -14.75 5.11
C GLU A 28 2.52 -13.89 5.95
N GLU A 29 2.35 -13.94 7.27
CA GLU A 29 3.23 -13.23 8.18
C GLU A 29 4.50 -14.05 8.37
N ILE A 30 5.47 -13.79 7.50
CA ILE A 30 6.82 -14.32 7.64
C ILE A 30 7.46 -13.65 8.85
N GLU A 31 8.11 -14.45 9.71
CA GLU A 31 8.87 -13.90 10.83
C GLU A 31 9.88 -12.87 10.30
N MET A 32 9.80 -11.65 10.82
CA MET A 32 10.64 -10.56 10.35
C MET A 32 12.11 -10.80 10.75
N ASP A 33 12.92 -11.28 9.81
CA ASP A 33 14.37 -11.38 9.97
C ASP A 33 15.05 -10.07 9.56
N LEU A 34 15.49 -9.32 10.58
CA LEU A 34 16.18 -8.04 10.40
C LEU A 34 17.54 -8.20 9.71
N ARG A 35 18.22 -9.35 9.87
CA ARG A 35 19.51 -9.60 9.21
C ARG A 35 19.31 -9.83 7.72
N ALA A 36 18.31 -10.64 7.36
CA ALA A 36 17.92 -10.84 5.97
C ALA A 36 17.46 -9.52 5.33
N ALA A 37 16.66 -8.72 6.04
CA ALA A 37 16.21 -7.41 5.57
C ALA A 37 17.40 -6.45 5.32
N GLN A 38 18.36 -6.37 6.24
CA GLN A 38 19.56 -5.55 6.06
C GLN A 38 20.38 -6.01 4.85
N LYS A 39 20.62 -7.32 4.73
CA LYS A 39 21.40 -7.89 3.62
C LYS A 39 20.75 -7.61 2.26
N ARG A 40 19.42 -7.66 2.19
CA ARG A 40 18.66 -7.31 0.97
C ARG A 40 18.71 -5.81 0.67
N LEU A 41 18.56 -4.96 1.67
CA LEU A 41 18.72 -3.51 1.49
C LEU A 41 20.13 -3.17 0.99
N ASP A 42 21.14 -3.89 1.47
CA ASP A 42 22.53 -3.74 1.03
C ASP A 42 22.80 -4.23 -0.39
N SER A 43 22.14 -5.31 -0.83
CA SER A 43 22.23 -5.77 -2.21
C SER A 43 21.52 -4.84 -3.19
N ASP A 44 20.35 -4.33 -2.81
CA ASP A 44 19.48 -3.58 -3.72
C ASP A 44 19.90 -2.11 -3.86
N HIS A 45 20.59 -1.57 -2.84
CA HIS A 45 20.94 -0.14 -2.79
C HIS A 45 22.40 0.04 -2.39
N TYR A 46 23.21 0.71 -3.21
CA TYR A 46 24.58 1.07 -2.84
C TYR A 46 24.61 2.25 -1.85
N GLY A 47 25.49 2.18 -0.85
CA GLY A 47 25.64 3.24 0.16
C GLY A 47 24.43 3.37 1.10
N LEU A 48 23.97 4.61 1.32
CA LEU A 48 22.78 4.94 2.14
C LEU A 48 22.80 4.37 3.58
N VAL A 49 23.99 4.21 4.16
CA VAL A 49 24.20 3.55 5.47
C VAL A 49 23.25 4.08 6.56
N LYS A 50 23.16 5.40 6.71
CA LYS A 50 22.27 6.04 7.69
C LYS A 50 20.78 5.75 7.45
N VAL A 51 20.36 5.71 6.18
CA VAL A 51 18.95 5.47 5.82
C VAL A 51 18.59 4.01 6.07
N LYS A 52 19.44 3.08 5.65
CA LYS A 52 19.23 1.63 5.88
C LYS A 52 19.19 1.31 7.37
N GLN A 53 20.12 1.88 8.15
CA GLN A 53 20.12 1.74 9.61
C GLN A 53 18.79 2.19 10.22
N ARG A 54 18.26 3.35 9.79
CA ARG A 54 16.97 3.87 10.28
C ARG A 54 15.78 2.99 9.88
N ILE A 55 15.82 2.38 8.70
CA ILE A 55 14.81 1.41 8.27
C ILE A 55 14.84 0.17 9.18
N ILE A 56 16.03 -0.37 9.49
CA ILE A 56 16.14 -1.52 10.39
C ILE A 56 15.67 -1.19 11.80
N GLU A 57 16.01 -0.02 12.35
CA GLU A 57 15.50 0.43 13.65
C GLU A 57 13.97 0.48 13.67
N TYR A 58 13.36 1.02 12.60
CA TYR A 58 11.92 1.08 12.46
C TYR A 58 11.29 -0.32 12.43
N LEU A 59 11.87 -1.23 11.65
CA LEU A 59 11.42 -2.63 11.58
C LEU A 59 11.60 -3.37 12.91
N ALA A 60 12.68 -3.10 13.65
CA ALA A 60 12.93 -3.68 14.97
C ALA A 60 11.88 -3.28 16.00
N VAL A 61 11.51 -1.99 16.05
CA VAL A 61 10.43 -1.51 16.92
C VAL A 61 9.10 -2.17 16.54
N ARG A 62 8.83 -2.32 15.25
CA ARG A 62 7.60 -2.97 14.77
C ARG A 62 7.56 -4.47 15.08
N LYS A 63 8.70 -5.16 15.05
CA LYS A 63 8.82 -6.57 15.48
C LYS A 63 8.51 -6.74 16.97
N LEU A 64 8.96 -5.80 17.81
CA LEU A 64 8.73 -5.86 19.27
C LEU A 64 7.31 -5.47 19.68
N LYS A 65 6.64 -4.59 18.93
CA LYS A 65 5.28 -4.12 19.21
C LYS A 65 4.41 -4.15 17.95
N PRO A 66 3.90 -5.32 17.55
CA PRO A 66 3.11 -5.47 16.33
C PRO A 66 1.81 -4.65 16.34
N ASP A 67 1.16 -4.53 17.51
CA ASP A 67 -0.12 -3.82 17.66
C ASP A 67 0.02 -2.31 17.93
N ALA A 68 1.24 -1.81 18.06
CA ALA A 68 1.45 -0.39 18.30
C ALA A 68 1.11 0.41 17.04
N ARG A 69 0.32 1.49 17.20
CA ARG A 69 0.19 2.54 16.18
C ARG A 69 1.52 3.29 16.07
N GLY A 70 2.47 2.67 15.37
CA GLY A 70 3.78 3.24 15.10
C GLY A 70 3.71 4.38 14.10
N PRO A 71 4.71 5.28 14.07
CA PRO A 71 4.80 6.33 13.08
C PRO A 71 4.90 5.77 11.66
N VAL A 72 4.47 6.54 10.67
CA VAL A 72 4.64 6.20 9.24
C VAL A 72 6.03 6.66 8.79
N LEU A 73 6.74 5.81 8.04
CA LEU A 73 8.05 6.14 7.50
C LEU A 73 7.92 7.12 6.32
N CYS A 74 8.64 8.25 6.39
CA CYS A 74 8.67 9.25 5.33
C CYS A 74 10.09 9.43 4.79
N PHE A 75 10.27 9.27 3.48
CA PHE A 75 11.55 9.49 2.81
C PHE A 75 11.58 10.86 2.13
N VAL A 76 12.57 11.68 2.46
CA VAL A 76 12.74 13.04 1.92
C VAL A 76 14.07 13.16 1.18
N GLY A 77 14.07 13.85 0.05
CA GLY A 77 15.29 14.17 -0.71
C GLY A 77 15.02 14.53 -2.18
N PRO A 78 16.06 14.80 -2.99
CA PRO A 78 15.95 15.13 -4.42
C PRO A 78 15.27 14.03 -5.26
N PRO A 79 14.74 14.33 -6.45
CA PRO A 79 14.28 13.29 -7.38
C PRO A 79 15.45 12.37 -7.78
N GLY A 80 15.15 11.11 -8.10
CA GLY A 80 16.15 10.13 -8.57
C GLY A 80 16.95 9.39 -7.49
N VAL A 81 16.86 9.77 -6.21
CA VAL A 81 17.66 9.14 -5.12
C VAL A 81 17.16 7.76 -4.64
N GLY A 82 16.24 7.11 -5.36
CA GLY A 82 15.79 5.74 -5.03
C GLY A 82 14.75 5.61 -3.90
N LYS A 83 13.97 6.64 -3.59
CA LYS A 83 12.91 6.56 -2.55
C LYS A 83 11.89 5.44 -2.81
N THR A 84 11.41 5.33 -4.05
CA THR A 84 10.43 4.32 -4.44
C THR A 84 11.06 2.93 -4.47
N SER A 85 12.30 2.80 -4.92
CA SER A 85 13.00 1.51 -4.94
C SER A 85 13.29 1.02 -3.52
N LEU A 86 13.67 1.90 -2.58
CA LEU A 86 13.79 1.57 -1.16
C LEU A 86 12.50 1.00 -0.59
N ALA A 87 11.36 1.64 -0.86
CA ALA A 87 10.05 1.16 -0.40
C ALA A 87 9.71 -0.23 -0.98
N SER A 88 10.05 -0.47 -2.26
CA SER A 88 9.88 -1.78 -2.90
C SER A 88 10.78 -2.85 -2.26
N SER A 89 12.04 -2.54 -1.94
CA SER A 89 12.96 -3.46 -1.26
C SER A 89 12.49 -3.78 0.16
N ILE A 90 11.92 -2.82 0.88
CA ILE A 90 11.31 -3.05 2.20
C ILE A 90 10.14 -4.01 2.08
N ALA A 91 9.22 -3.77 1.15
CA ALA A 91 8.07 -4.65 0.95
C ALA A 91 8.53 -6.08 0.61
N ALA A 92 9.53 -6.22 -0.27
CA ALA A 92 10.11 -7.50 -0.62
C ALA A 92 10.83 -8.19 0.56
N ALA A 93 11.53 -7.44 1.41
CA ALA A 93 12.15 -7.96 2.63
C ALA A 93 11.11 -8.44 3.65
N LEU A 94 9.94 -7.82 3.68
CA LEU A 94 8.82 -8.22 4.54
C LEU A 94 7.91 -9.30 3.93
N GLY A 95 8.17 -9.73 2.69
CA GLY A 95 7.29 -10.66 1.97
C GLY A 95 5.89 -10.09 1.71
N ARG A 96 5.73 -8.76 1.69
CA ARG A 96 4.43 -8.10 1.53
C ARG A 96 4.28 -7.57 0.10
N LYS A 97 3.05 -7.59 -0.42
CA LYS A 97 2.74 -6.94 -1.71
C LYS A 97 3.06 -5.45 -1.64
N PHE A 98 3.69 -4.94 -2.69
CA PHE A 98 4.02 -3.52 -2.82
C PHE A 98 3.01 -2.85 -3.74
N ILE A 99 2.36 -1.79 -3.25
CA ILE A 99 1.43 -0.96 -4.01
C ILE A 99 1.93 0.48 -3.93
N ARG A 100 1.93 1.18 -5.06
CA ARG A 100 2.35 2.58 -5.16
C ARG A 100 1.17 3.45 -5.56
N ILE A 101 0.79 4.37 -4.68
CA ILE A 101 -0.22 5.40 -4.95
C ILE A 101 0.50 6.74 -5.15
N SER A 102 0.39 7.32 -6.35
CA SER A 102 0.90 8.66 -6.60
C SER A 102 -0.06 9.70 -6.01
N LEU A 103 0.47 10.63 -5.22
CA LEU A 103 -0.28 11.78 -4.69
C LEU A 103 -0.04 13.07 -5.49
N GLY A 104 0.87 13.03 -6.48
CA GLY A 104 1.15 14.18 -7.33
C GLY A 104 -0.09 14.60 -8.12
N GLY A 105 -0.47 15.87 -8.03
CA GLY A 105 -1.61 16.43 -8.77
C GLY A 105 -2.99 16.04 -8.23
N VAL A 106 -3.07 15.34 -7.10
CA VAL A 106 -4.35 15.06 -6.41
C VAL A 106 -4.90 16.37 -5.85
N LYS A 107 -6.15 16.68 -6.20
CA LYS A 107 -6.85 17.91 -5.78
C LYS A 107 -8.14 17.64 -5.02
N ASP A 108 -8.65 16.42 -5.08
CA ASP A 108 -9.93 16.02 -4.49
C ASP A 108 -9.72 14.78 -3.60
N GLU A 109 -10.47 14.73 -2.50
CA GLU A 109 -10.59 13.56 -1.63
C GLU A 109 -11.19 12.36 -2.39
N ALA A 110 -12.08 12.61 -3.35
CA ALA A 110 -12.74 11.58 -4.13
C ALA A 110 -11.74 10.70 -4.92
N ASP A 111 -10.59 11.25 -5.31
CA ASP A 111 -9.51 10.46 -5.95
C ASP A 111 -8.93 9.41 -5.00
N ILE A 112 -8.88 9.70 -3.70
CA ILE A 112 -8.27 8.83 -2.69
C ILE A 112 -9.31 7.87 -2.12
N ARG A 113 -10.49 8.38 -1.72
CA ARG A 113 -11.53 7.61 -1.02
C ARG A 113 -12.60 7.04 -1.94
N GLY A 114 -12.81 7.63 -3.11
CA GLY A 114 -13.90 7.28 -4.02
C GLY A 114 -15.17 8.08 -3.80
N HIS A 115 -16.15 7.86 -4.66
CA HIS A 115 -17.42 8.58 -4.66
C HIS A 115 -18.50 7.81 -3.88
N ARG A 116 -19.51 8.53 -3.39
CA ARG A 116 -20.73 7.88 -2.91
C ARG A 116 -21.43 7.21 -4.08
N ARG A 117 -21.83 5.94 -3.92
CA ARG A 117 -22.52 5.11 -4.94
C ARG A 117 -23.72 5.76 -5.63
N THR A 118 -24.35 6.73 -4.97
CA THR A 118 -25.51 7.46 -5.48
C THR A 118 -25.19 8.36 -6.66
N TYR A 119 -23.92 8.73 -6.88
CA TYR A 119 -23.53 9.56 -8.02
C TYR A 119 -23.47 8.74 -9.31
N VAL A 120 -23.98 9.33 -10.40
CA VAL A 120 -23.80 8.77 -11.74
C VAL A 120 -22.30 8.73 -12.05
N GLY A 121 -21.78 7.58 -12.47
CA GLY A 121 -20.34 7.41 -12.73
C GLY A 121 -19.48 7.27 -11.48
N SER A 122 -20.05 6.86 -10.34
CA SER A 122 -19.29 6.59 -9.11
C SER A 122 -18.14 5.61 -9.36
N MET A 123 -16.93 6.03 -9.01
CA MET A 123 -15.73 5.18 -9.07
C MET A 123 -15.15 4.97 -7.67
N PRO A 124 -14.55 3.78 -7.41
CA PRO A 124 -13.74 3.57 -6.22
C PRO A 124 -12.54 4.52 -6.19
N GLY A 125 -12.04 4.83 -5.00
CA GLY A 125 -10.82 5.62 -4.85
C GLY A 125 -9.56 4.78 -5.05
N ARG A 126 -8.42 5.44 -5.25
CA ARG A 126 -7.11 4.81 -5.46
C ARG A 126 -6.71 3.82 -4.35
N LEU A 127 -7.19 4.03 -3.11
CA LEU A 127 -6.94 3.09 -2.02
C LEU A 127 -7.66 1.76 -2.23
N ILE A 128 -8.93 1.79 -2.64
CA ILE A 128 -9.72 0.60 -2.89
C ILE A 128 -9.20 -0.14 -4.12
N ASP A 129 -8.86 0.60 -5.18
CA ASP A 129 -8.26 0.00 -6.38
C ASP A 129 -6.88 -0.61 -6.10
N GLY A 130 -6.10 -0.03 -5.20
CA GLY A 130 -4.82 -0.60 -4.77
C GLY A 130 -4.96 -1.86 -3.92
N LEU A 131 -6.12 -2.11 -3.31
CA LEU A 131 -6.37 -3.31 -2.49
C LEU A 131 -6.85 -4.52 -3.28
N LYS A 132 -7.40 -4.31 -4.48
CA LYS A 132 -7.68 -5.39 -5.43
C LYS A 132 -6.38 -6.11 -5.81
#